data_AF-A0A2I3GKT6-F1
#
_entry.id   AF-A0A2I3GKT6-F1
#
_cell.length_a   1.000
_cell.length_b   1.000
_cell.length_c   1.000
_cell.angle_alpha   90.00
_cell.angle_beta   90.00
_cell.angle_gamma   90.00
#
_symmetry.space_group_name_H-M   'P 1'
#
loop_
_entity.id
_entity.type
_entity.pdbx_description
1 polymer ?
#
loop_
_entity_poly.entity_id
_entity_poly.type
_entity_poly.pdbx_seq_one_letter_code
_entity_poly.pdbx_strand_id
1 'polypeptide(L)'
;YYYYTLSFRVHVHNVQVCYICIHTPLQWYSAHQSLHLDPKGKSLKDEDVLQKLPMGTTATRYFQDVGAQISWVTLFLTEYGGPLFIYLLFYFRVPFIYGNKYDFTSSRHMVVHLSCICHSLHYVKYLLETLFVHCFSHGTVPLCNIFKNCTYSRGFTGWMAYYINHPLYTPPTYGAQQVKLALDIFDLWPAGSKTRKIPYLTKNPFTWLFLLVSCPNYTYQVGSWIGFAIMTQCLPVALFSLVGFTQMTI
;
A
#
# COMPACT_ATOMS: atom_id res chain seq x y z
N TYR A 1 -2.78 27.91 4.68
CA TYR A 1 -1.74 27.49 5.65
C TYR A 1 -1.62 28.56 6.70
N TYR A 2 -2.27 28.39 7.85
CA TYR A 2 -2.17 29.34 8.97
C TYR A 2 -1.40 28.67 10.11
N TYR A 3 -0.27 29.25 10.49
CA TYR A 3 0.44 28.87 11.71
C TYR A 3 -0.20 29.67 12.85
N TYR A 4 -0.86 28.99 13.78
CA TYR A 4 -1.36 29.63 15.00
C TYR A 4 -0.35 29.40 16.12
N THR A 5 0.27 30.48 16.59
CA THR A 5 1.19 30.46 17.74
C THR A 5 0.37 30.61 19.02
N LEU A 6 0.06 29.49 19.70
CA LEU A 6 -0.41 29.53 21.08
C LEU A 6 0.75 29.12 22.00
N SER A 7 1.34 30.11 22.67
CA SER A 7 2.35 29.92 23.71
C SER A 7 1.66 29.76 25.05
N PHE A 8 1.69 28.56 25.63
CA PHE A 8 1.23 28.34 27.01
C PHE A 8 2.38 27.95 27.92
N ARG A 9 2.44 28.61 29.07
CA ARG A 9 3.40 28.37 30.15
C ARG A 9 2.83 27.29 31.07
N VAL A 10 3.23 26.03 30.89
CA VAL A 10 2.79 24.93 31.77
C VAL A 10 3.82 24.72 32.86
N HIS A 11 3.49 25.11 34.09
CA HIS A 11 4.26 24.73 35.27
C HIS A 11 3.96 23.26 35.61
N VAL A 12 4.97 22.40 35.48
CA VAL A 12 4.85 20.97 35.72
C VAL A 12 4.96 20.70 37.22
N HIS A 13 3.82 20.59 37.90
CA HIS A 13 3.73 19.85 39.15
C HIS A 13 2.45 19.03 39.14
N ASN A 14 2.63 17.70 39.16
CA ASN A 14 1.62 16.65 39.21
C ASN A 14 0.69 16.47 37.99
N VAL A 15 0.74 15.23 37.51
CA VAL A 15 0.00 14.62 36.42
C VAL A 15 -1.50 14.83 36.54
N GLN A 16 -2.05 15.63 35.63
CA GLN A 16 -3.39 15.45 35.08
C GLN A 16 -3.42 16.19 33.72
N VAL A 17 -3.20 15.46 32.62
CA VAL A 17 -3.55 15.95 31.27
C VAL A 17 -5.07 15.85 31.16
N CYS A 18 -5.77 16.68 31.95
CA CYS A 18 -7.21 16.77 31.95
C CYS A 18 -7.56 18.06 31.19
N TYR A 19 -8.22 17.88 30.06
CA TYR A 19 -9.03 18.89 29.37
C TYR A 19 -8.41 20.29 29.21
N ILE A 20 -7.67 20.49 28.11
CA ILE A 20 -7.58 21.84 27.53
C ILE A 20 -8.69 21.98 26.48
N CYS A 21 -9.93 22.02 26.99
CA CYS A 21 -11.00 22.79 26.35
C CYS A 21 -10.90 24.20 26.95
N ILE A 22 -10.00 25.04 26.43
CA ILE A 22 -9.91 26.44 26.83
C ILE A 22 -10.21 27.30 25.60
N HIS A 23 -11.45 27.79 25.56
CA HIS A 23 -11.92 29.01 24.88
C HIS A 23 -11.16 29.45 23.62
N THR A 24 -11.26 28.67 22.54
CA THR A 24 -11.13 29.20 21.18
C THR A 24 -12.39 28.84 20.39
N PRO A 25 -12.93 29.72 19.53
CA PRO A 25 -14.14 29.45 18.76
C PRO A 25 -13.92 28.42 17.63
N LEU A 26 -12.75 27.78 17.55
CA LEU A 26 -12.47 26.66 16.65
C LEU A 26 -12.57 25.36 17.43
N GLN A 27 -13.47 24.47 17.03
CA GLN A 27 -13.48 23.07 17.47
C GLN A 27 -12.23 22.37 16.93
N TRP A 28 -11.20 22.24 17.77
CA TRP A 28 -10.01 21.47 17.46
C TRP A 28 -10.25 19.99 17.77
N TYR A 29 -10.09 19.11 16.77
CA TYR A 29 -10.22 17.66 16.96
C TYR A 29 -8.92 17.07 17.49
N SER A 30 -8.96 16.45 18.67
CA SER A 30 -7.77 15.88 19.34
C SER A 30 -7.03 14.82 18.51
N ALA A 31 -7.72 14.14 17.59
CA ALA A 31 -7.13 13.13 16.72
C ALA A 31 -6.29 13.69 15.55
N HIS A 32 -6.30 15.00 15.32
CA HIS A 32 -5.60 15.64 14.20
C HIS A 32 -4.39 16.46 14.65
N GLN A 33 -3.89 16.26 15.86
CA GLN A 33 -2.85 17.10 16.44
C GLN A 33 -1.48 16.40 16.39
N SER A 34 -0.45 17.09 15.88
CA SER A 34 0.95 16.70 16.05
C SER A 34 1.70 17.69 16.93
N LEU A 35 2.59 17.19 17.78
CA LEU A 35 3.37 17.99 18.72
C LEU A 35 4.78 18.23 18.20
N HIS A 36 5.19 19.49 18.12
CA HIS A 36 6.51 19.89 17.64
C HIS A 36 7.25 20.70 18.71
N LEU A 37 8.57 20.48 18.81
CA LEU A 37 9.47 21.26 19.68
C LEU A 37 9.94 22.57 19.04
N ASP A 38 10.04 22.57 17.71
CA ASP A 38 10.40 23.73 16.89
C ASP A 38 9.36 23.93 15.79
N PRO A 39 9.08 25.17 15.35
CA PRO A 39 8.06 25.45 14.32
C PRO A 39 8.40 24.86 12.93
N LYS A 40 9.65 24.42 12.71
CA LYS A 40 10.10 23.67 11.52
C LYS A 40 10.65 22.28 11.87
N GLY A 41 10.55 21.87 13.13
CA GLY A 41 11.09 20.60 13.62
C GLY A 41 10.22 19.41 13.23
N LYS A 42 10.79 18.21 13.32
CA LYS A 42 10.02 16.96 13.16
C LYS A 42 9.01 16.82 14.30
N SER A 43 7.84 16.24 14.00
CA SER A 43 6.86 15.89 15.03
C SER A 43 7.47 14.90 16.02
N LEU A 44 7.20 15.11 17.30
CA LEU A 44 7.48 14.14 18.36
C LEU A 44 6.64 12.88 18.14
N LYS A 45 7.20 11.73 18.53
CA LYS A 45 6.47 10.47 18.53
C LYS A 45 5.67 10.32 19.81
N ASP A 46 4.57 9.58 19.74
CA ASP A 46 3.72 9.28 20.91
C ASP A 46 4.47 8.47 22.00
N GLU A 47 5.57 7.81 21.61
CA GLU A 47 6.43 6.99 22.47
C GLU A 47 7.52 7.81 23.20
N ASP A 48 7.72 9.08 22.82
CA ASP A 48 8.79 9.91 23.37
C ASP A 48 8.43 10.39 24.78
N VAL A 49 9.11 9.84 25.78
CA VAL A 49 8.96 10.27 27.18
C VAL A 49 9.49 11.70 27.31
N LEU A 50 8.58 12.64 27.55
CA LEU A 50 8.84 14.08 27.62
C LEU A 50 9.97 14.49 28.61
N GLN A 51 10.29 13.64 29.59
CA GLN A 51 11.40 13.86 30.54
C GLN A 51 12.80 13.65 29.93
N LYS A 52 12.95 12.96 28.79
CA LYS A 52 14.25 12.70 28.16
C LYS A 52 14.70 13.80 27.19
N LEU A 53 13.86 14.81 26.97
CA LEU A 53 14.19 15.94 26.12
C LEU A 53 14.97 16.99 26.92
N PRO A 54 15.98 17.65 26.32
CA PRO A 54 16.72 18.73 26.97
C PRO A 54 15.80 19.95 27.14
N MET A 55 14.93 19.91 28.15
CA MET A 55 14.01 21.01 28.43
C MET A 55 14.68 21.96 29.42
N GLY A 56 15.06 23.14 28.94
CA GLY A 56 15.19 24.31 29.80
C GLY A 56 13.84 24.62 30.46
N THR A 57 13.86 25.40 31.54
CA THR A 57 12.71 25.74 32.42
C THR A 57 11.50 26.38 31.73
N THR A 58 11.56 26.65 30.41
CA THR A 58 10.45 27.13 29.59
C THR A 58 10.44 26.35 28.25
N ALA A 59 9.44 25.50 28.02
CA ALA A 59 9.27 24.76 26.77
C ALA A 59 8.05 25.27 26.02
N THR A 60 8.26 26.00 24.92
CA THR A 60 7.20 26.40 23.99
C THR A 60 6.89 25.20 23.12
N ARG A 61 5.66 24.69 23.18
CA ARG A 61 5.21 23.55 22.35
C ARG A 61 4.33 24.05 21.22
N TYR A 62 4.61 23.61 20.00
CA TYR A 62 3.82 23.95 18.82
C TYR A 62 2.86 22.79 18.51
N PHE A 63 1.57 23.08 18.49
CA PHE A 63 0.56 22.15 18.01
C PHE A 63 0.27 22.44 16.55
N GLN A 64 0.45 21.44 15.70
CA GLN A 64 0.11 21.51 14.29
C GLN A 64 -1.12 20.63 14.03
N ASP A 65 -2.13 21.18 13.36
CA ASP A 65 -3.24 20.39 12.83
C ASP A 65 -2.78 19.70 11.54
N VAL A 66 -2.68 18.38 11.59
CA VAL A 66 -2.26 17.53 10.46
C VAL A 66 -3.45 17.08 9.61
N GLY A 67 -4.68 17.38 10.02
CA GLY A 67 -5.92 16.99 9.35
C GLY A 67 -6.34 15.54 9.62
N ALA A 68 -7.34 15.07 8.87
CA ALA A 68 -7.90 13.73 9.03
C ALA A 68 -6.85 12.63 8.78
N GLN A 69 -6.66 11.79 9.80
CA GLN A 69 -5.66 10.74 9.82
C GLN A 69 -6.29 9.36 9.95
N ILE A 70 -5.65 8.37 9.34
CA ILE A 70 -6.07 6.97 9.40
C ILE A 70 -4.87 6.07 9.66
N SER A 71 -5.10 4.93 10.30
CA SER A 71 -4.05 3.93 10.54
C SER A 71 -3.47 3.40 9.22
N TRP A 72 -2.16 3.17 9.20
CA TRP A 72 -1.47 2.51 8.10
C TRP A 72 -2.06 1.14 7.77
N VAL A 73 -2.46 0.36 8.79
CA VAL A 73 -3.06 -0.96 8.59
C VAL A 73 -4.33 -0.83 7.75
N THR A 74 -5.21 0.11 8.11
CA THR A 74 -6.47 0.34 7.37
C THR A 74 -6.22 0.85 5.96
N LEU A 75 -5.23 1.73 5.77
CA LEU A 75 -4.81 2.19 4.43
C LEU A 75 -4.43 0.99 3.56
N PHE A 76 -3.48 0.17 4.00
CA PHE A 76 -2.96 -0.96 3.20
C PHE A 76 -4.00 -2.05 2.98
N LEU A 77 -4.83 -2.37 3.98
CA LEU A 77 -5.94 -3.31 3.80
C LEU A 77 -6.95 -2.82 2.75
N THR A 78 -7.26 -1.52 2.76
CA THR A 78 -8.19 -0.91 1.80
C THR A 78 -7.58 -0.81 0.39
N GLU A 79 -6.28 -0.58 0.32
CA GLU A 79 -5.50 -0.46 -0.91
C GLU A 79 -5.33 -1.81 -1.60
N TYR A 80 -5.05 -2.89 -0.85
CA TYR A 80 -4.87 -4.24 -1.42
C TYR A 80 -6.16 -5.05 -1.52
N GLY A 81 -7.10 -4.85 -0.59
CA GLY A 81 -8.39 -5.54 -0.58
C GLY A 81 -9.29 -5.10 -1.74
N GLY A 82 -9.21 -3.83 -2.15
CA GLY A 82 -9.97 -3.29 -3.27
C GLY A 82 -9.68 -3.99 -4.60
N PRO A 83 -8.43 -4.01 -5.09
CA PRO A 83 -8.00 -4.75 -6.27
C PRO A 83 -8.44 -6.21 -6.26
N LEU A 84 -8.23 -6.92 -5.15
CA LEU A 84 -8.64 -8.33 -5.02
C LEU A 84 -10.14 -8.49 -5.27
N PHE A 85 -10.96 -7.69 -4.59
CA PHE A 85 -12.41 -7.74 -4.72
C PHE A 85 -12.85 -7.39 -6.15
N ILE A 86 -12.34 -6.31 -6.72
CA ILE A 86 -12.69 -5.84 -8.06
C ILE A 86 -12.35 -6.89 -9.11
N TYR A 87 -11.15 -7.48 -9.06
CA TYR A 87 -10.76 -8.50 -10.03
C TYR A 87 -11.72 -9.70 -10.00
N LEU A 88 -12.11 -10.15 -8.80
CA LEU A 88 -13.05 -11.26 -8.65
C LEU A 88 -14.43 -10.96 -9.25
N LEU A 89 -14.93 -9.72 -9.16
CA LEU A 89 -16.19 -9.33 -9.80
C LEU A 89 -16.14 -9.52 -11.32
N PHE A 90 -15.04 -9.14 -11.96
CA PHE A 90 -14.85 -9.34 -13.41
C PHE A 90 -14.66 -10.82 -13.75
N TYR A 91 -13.91 -11.57 -12.94
CA TYR A 91 -13.71 -13.01 -13.14
C TYR A 91 -15.03 -13.80 -13.07
N PHE A 92 -15.87 -13.53 -12.06
CA PHE A 92 -17.19 -14.14 -11.95
C PHE A 92 -18.20 -13.59 -12.94
N ARG A 93 -17.85 -12.58 -13.75
CA ARG A 93 -18.74 -11.93 -14.72
C ARG A 93 -20.09 -11.57 -14.08
N VAL A 94 -20.02 -10.82 -12.98
CA VAL A 94 -21.22 -10.33 -12.31
C VAL A 94 -22.10 -9.58 -13.33
N PRO A 95 -23.43 -9.65 -13.19
CA PRO A 95 -24.36 -8.95 -14.08
C PRO A 95 -23.97 -7.49 -14.31
N PHE A 96 -24.38 -6.95 -15.45
CA PHE A 96 -24.10 -5.57 -15.92
C PHE A 96 -22.69 -5.31 -16.48
N ILE A 97 -21.74 -6.25 -16.37
CA ILE A 97 -20.36 -6.03 -16.87
C ILE A 97 -20.21 -6.35 -18.35
N TYR A 98 -20.57 -7.58 -18.76
CA TYR A 98 -20.35 -8.08 -20.14
C TYR A 98 -21.65 -8.35 -20.91
N GLY A 99 -22.80 -8.04 -20.30
CA GLY A 99 -24.14 -8.27 -20.83
C GLY A 99 -24.74 -9.62 -20.43
N ASN A 100 -26.08 -9.65 -20.31
CA ASN A 100 -26.85 -10.73 -19.67
C ASN A 100 -26.57 -12.15 -20.18
N LYS A 101 -26.11 -12.29 -21.44
CA LYS A 101 -25.73 -13.58 -22.03
C LYS A 101 -24.55 -14.25 -21.32
N TYR A 102 -23.66 -13.46 -20.72
CA TYR A 102 -22.41 -13.91 -20.15
C TYR A 102 -22.37 -13.85 -18.62
N ASP A 103 -23.49 -13.51 -17.99
CA ASP A 103 -23.62 -13.42 -16.54
C ASP A 103 -23.27 -14.76 -15.89
N PHE A 104 -22.31 -14.75 -14.95
CA PHE A 104 -21.80 -15.93 -14.24
C PHE A 104 -21.25 -17.05 -15.13
N THR A 105 -20.96 -16.77 -16.40
CA THR A 105 -20.33 -17.74 -17.30
C THR A 105 -18.83 -17.84 -17.03
N SER A 106 -18.31 -19.07 -16.98
CA SER A 106 -16.86 -19.29 -16.90
C SER A 106 -16.19 -19.08 -18.27
N SER A 107 -14.94 -18.62 -18.25
CA SER A 107 -14.09 -18.67 -19.45
C SER A 107 -13.72 -20.12 -19.79
N ARG A 108 -13.40 -20.38 -21.06
CA ARG A 108 -12.84 -21.66 -21.52
C ARG A 108 -11.31 -21.70 -21.46
N HIS A 109 -10.68 -20.53 -21.37
CA HIS A 109 -9.23 -20.38 -21.47
C HIS A 109 -8.57 -20.51 -20.09
N MET A 110 -7.66 -21.48 -19.96
CA MET A 110 -6.90 -21.72 -18.72
C MET A 110 -6.11 -20.50 -18.25
N VAL A 111 -5.63 -19.67 -19.19
CA VAL A 111 -4.90 -18.43 -18.87
C VAL A 111 -5.73 -17.47 -18.03
N VAL A 112 -7.05 -17.41 -18.23
CA VAL A 112 -7.94 -16.54 -17.43
C VAL A 112 -8.01 -17.03 -15.99
N HIS A 113 -8.10 -18.34 -15.78
CA HIS A 113 -8.12 -18.94 -14.44
C HIS A 113 -6.77 -18.79 -13.74
N LEU A 114 -5.67 -19.05 -14.43
CA LEU A 114 -4.31 -18.83 -13.92
C LEU A 114 -4.10 -17.36 -13.56
N SER A 115 -4.57 -16.43 -14.39
CA SER A 115 -4.49 -15.00 -14.12
C SER A 115 -5.23 -14.61 -12.84
N CYS A 116 -6.43 -15.16 -12.64
CA CYS A 116 -7.20 -14.96 -11.42
C CYS A 116 -6.47 -15.52 -10.19
N ILE A 117 -5.90 -16.72 -10.29
CA ILE A 117 -5.15 -17.35 -9.20
C ILE A 117 -3.91 -16.52 -8.86
N CYS A 118 -3.07 -16.19 -9.84
CA CYS A 118 -1.87 -15.38 -9.67
C CYS A 118 -2.20 -14.02 -9.03
N HIS A 119 -3.16 -13.28 -9.59
CA HIS A 119 -3.57 -11.99 -9.07
C HIS A 119 -4.12 -12.11 -7.63
N SER A 120 -4.95 -13.13 -7.37
CA SER A 120 -5.53 -13.33 -6.03
C SER A 120 -4.46 -13.65 -5.00
N LEU A 121 -3.57 -14.60 -5.30
CA LEU A 121 -2.45 -14.97 -4.42
C LEU A 121 -1.54 -13.77 -4.16
N HIS A 122 -1.33 -12.91 -5.16
CA HIS A 122 -0.55 -11.69 -5.00
C HIS A 122 -1.13 -10.77 -3.94
N TYR A 123 -2.38 -10.34 -4.12
CA TYR A 123 -2.99 -9.42 -3.16
C TYR A 123 -3.27 -10.07 -1.80
N VAL A 124 -3.59 -11.37 -1.76
CA VAL A 124 -3.73 -12.11 -0.49
C VAL A 124 -2.42 -12.14 0.27
N LYS A 125 -1.29 -12.38 -0.41
CA LYS A 125 0.04 -12.31 0.21
C LYS A 125 0.28 -10.93 0.82
N TYR A 126 0.07 -9.85 0.06
CA TYR A 126 0.26 -8.49 0.58
C TYR A 126 -0.67 -8.17 1.76
N LEU A 127 -1.91 -8.65 1.74
CA LEU A 127 -2.84 -8.51 2.87
C LEU A 127 -2.32 -9.25 4.11
N LEU A 128 -1.85 -10.48 3.96
CA LEU A 128 -1.28 -11.26 5.07
C LEU A 128 0.02 -10.63 5.58
N GLU A 129 0.89 -10.14 4.70
CA GLU A 129 2.11 -9.42 5.10
C GLU A 129 1.77 -8.13 5.84
N THR A 130 0.74 -7.39 5.40
CA THR A 130 0.24 -6.18 6.09
C THR A 130 -0.24 -6.48 7.51
N LEU A 131 -0.94 -7.59 7.69
CA LEU A 131 -1.50 -7.98 8.99
C LEU A 131 -0.47 -8.57 9.95
N PHE A 132 0.45 -9.41 9.44
CA PHE A 132 1.28 -10.27 10.28
C PHE A 132 2.77 -9.95 10.26
N VAL A 133 3.27 -9.28 9.22
CA VAL A 133 4.71 -9.06 8.97
C VAL A 133 5.10 -7.59 9.09
N HIS A 134 4.27 -6.67 8.60
CA HIS A 134 4.58 -5.25 8.59
C HIS A 134 4.47 -4.62 9.98
N CYS A 135 5.60 -4.10 10.46
CA CYS A 135 5.64 -3.23 11.63
C CYS A 135 5.68 -1.76 11.18
N PHE A 136 4.56 -1.05 11.33
CA PHE A 136 4.46 0.38 11.01
C PHE A 136 5.07 1.22 12.13
N SER A 137 5.98 2.14 11.79
CA SER A 137 6.70 2.98 12.77
C SER A 137 6.14 4.39 12.96
N HIS A 138 5.15 4.78 12.16
CA HIS A 138 4.31 5.95 12.43
C HIS A 138 2.89 5.41 12.54
N GLY A 139 2.08 5.91 13.47
CA GLY A 139 0.75 5.37 13.73
C GLY A 139 -0.26 5.63 12.61
N THR A 140 -0.06 6.70 11.85
CA THR A 140 -1.10 7.28 10.99
C THR A 140 -0.58 7.93 9.70
N VAL A 141 -1.49 8.12 8.74
CA VAL A 141 -1.28 8.84 7.47
C VAL A 141 -2.42 9.80 7.14
N PRO A 142 -2.18 10.82 6.30
CA PRO A 142 -3.25 11.68 5.79
C PRO A 142 -4.28 10.89 4.98
N LEU A 143 -5.57 11.13 5.23
CA LEU A 143 -6.69 10.45 4.57
C LEU A 143 -6.67 10.59 3.04
N CYS A 144 -6.20 11.73 2.52
CA CYS A 144 -6.12 11.99 1.07
C CYS A 144 -5.26 10.97 0.31
N ASN A 145 -4.30 10.31 0.98
CA ASN A 145 -3.49 9.27 0.36
C ASN A 145 -4.30 8.02 0.03
N ILE A 146 -5.34 7.69 0.81
CA ILE A 146 -6.26 6.58 0.49
C ILE A 146 -6.86 6.81 -0.89
N PHE A 147 -7.40 8.01 -1.14
CA PHE A 147 -8.08 8.27 -2.41
C PHE A 147 -7.14 8.16 -3.61
N LYS A 148 -5.91 8.69 -3.49
CA LYS A 148 -4.91 8.60 -4.57
C LYS A 148 -4.51 7.15 -4.85
N ASN A 149 -4.11 6.42 -3.82
CA ASN A 149 -3.63 5.04 -3.96
C ASN A 149 -4.75 4.08 -4.38
N CYS A 150 -5.94 4.22 -3.80
CA CYS A 150 -7.08 3.36 -4.12
C CYS A 150 -7.60 3.62 -5.53
N THR A 151 -7.69 4.88 -5.98
CA THR A 151 -8.20 5.17 -7.32
C THR A 151 -7.26 4.62 -8.39
N TYR A 152 -5.95 4.79 -8.20
CA TYR A 152 -4.94 4.23 -9.09
C TYR A 152 -5.02 2.69 -9.13
N SER A 153 -4.87 2.02 -7.99
CA SER A 153 -4.84 0.56 -7.92
C SER A 153 -6.13 -0.08 -8.42
N ARG A 154 -7.29 0.37 -7.92
CA ARG A 154 -8.61 -0.17 -8.30
C ARG A 154 -8.95 0.09 -9.76
N GLY A 155 -8.62 1.28 -10.27
CA GLY A 155 -8.85 1.64 -11.67
C GLY A 155 -8.06 0.77 -12.62
N PHE A 156 -6.76 0.61 -12.38
CA PHE A 156 -5.92 -0.28 -13.20
C PHE A 156 -6.33 -1.74 -13.08
N THR A 157 -6.68 -2.21 -11.87
CA THR A 157 -7.17 -3.58 -11.68
C THR A 157 -8.48 -3.82 -12.43
N GLY A 158 -9.44 -2.89 -12.36
CA GLY A 158 -10.67 -2.98 -13.14
C GLY A 158 -10.40 -2.98 -14.65
N TRP A 159 -9.50 -2.11 -15.12
CA TRP A 159 -9.15 -2.03 -16.52
C TRP A 159 -8.51 -3.33 -17.03
N MET A 160 -7.49 -3.87 -16.35
CA MET A 160 -6.87 -5.13 -16.76
C MET A 160 -7.82 -6.32 -16.63
N ALA A 161 -8.61 -6.38 -15.55
CA ALA A 161 -9.54 -7.48 -15.31
C ALA A 161 -10.66 -7.50 -16.34
N TYR A 162 -11.12 -6.33 -16.80
CA TYR A 162 -12.11 -6.23 -17.87
C TYR A 162 -11.65 -6.95 -19.13
N TYR A 163 -10.42 -6.69 -19.60
CA TYR A 163 -9.88 -7.30 -20.82
C TYR A 163 -9.54 -8.78 -20.65
N ILE A 164 -8.92 -9.16 -19.53
CA ILE A 164 -8.50 -10.55 -19.30
C ILE A 164 -9.71 -11.49 -19.17
N ASN A 165 -10.78 -11.04 -18.49
CA ASN A 165 -11.95 -11.88 -18.23
C ASN A 165 -13.05 -11.75 -19.29
N HIS A 166 -12.86 -10.87 -20.29
CA HIS A 166 -13.84 -10.62 -21.34
C HIS A 166 -14.22 -11.93 -22.08
N PRO A 167 -15.50 -12.14 -22.45
CA PRO A 167 -15.92 -13.33 -23.20
C PRO A 167 -15.20 -13.55 -24.54
N LEU A 168 -14.70 -12.45 -25.12
CA LEU A 168 -13.92 -12.44 -26.36
C LEU A 168 -12.40 -12.40 -26.13
N TYR A 169 -11.94 -12.76 -24.94
CA TYR A 169 -10.51 -12.80 -24.63
C TYR A 169 -9.78 -13.77 -25.58
N THR A 170 -8.72 -13.27 -26.22
CA THR A 170 -7.85 -14.07 -27.08
C THR A 170 -6.67 -14.58 -26.26
N PRO A 171 -6.39 -15.89 -26.26
CA PRO A 171 -5.24 -16.45 -25.55
C PRO A 171 -3.91 -15.95 -26.14
N PRO A 172 -2.80 -16.06 -25.38
CA PRO A 172 -1.50 -15.55 -25.80
C PRO A 172 -0.97 -16.26 -27.05
N THR A 173 -0.30 -15.48 -27.93
CA THR A 173 0.15 -15.89 -29.27
C THR A 173 1.10 -17.08 -29.27
N TYR A 174 2.01 -17.17 -28.29
CA TYR A 174 3.01 -18.25 -28.23
C TYR A 174 2.56 -19.45 -27.37
N GLY A 175 1.28 -19.50 -26.99
CA GLY A 175 0.65 -20.67 -26.38
C GLY A 175 1.18 -21.05 -24.99
N ALA A 176 1.10 -22.34 -24.66
CA ALA A 176 1.34 -22.83 -23.30
C ALA A 176 2.78 -22.65 -22.79
N GLN A 177 3.78 -22.68 -23.68
CA GLN A 177 5.18 -22.51 -23.28
C GLN A 177 5.47 -21.10 -22.77
N GLN A 178 4.87 -20.08 -23.39
CA GLN A 178 4.91 -18.71 -22.91
C GLN A 178 4.22 -18.58 -21.56
N VAL A 179 3.04 -19.19 -21.38
CA VAL A 179 2.30 -19.17 -20.11
C VAL A 179 3.13 -19.80 -19.00
N LYS A 180 3.77 -20.94 -19.26
CA LYS A 180 4.62 -21.63 -18.29
C LYS A 180 5.82 -20.77 -17.87
N LEU A 181 6.57 -20.26 -18.84
CA LEU A 181 7.73 -19.40 -18.56
C LEU A 181 7.31 -18.12 -17.80
N ALA A 182 6.17 -17.56 -18.14
CA ALA A 182 5.63 -16.38 -17.46
C ALA A 182 5.21 -16.67 -16.01
N LEU A 183 4.67 -17.86 -15.72
CA LEU A 183 4.39 -18.31 -14.36
C LEU A 183 5.67 -18.50 -13.56
N ASP A 184 6.71 -19.11 -14.15
CA ASP A 184 8.01 -19.29 -13.49
C ASP A 184 8.63 -17.93 -13.10
N ILE A 185 8.42 -16.89 -13.92
CA ILE A 185 8.84 -15.50 -13.61
C ILE A 185 7.95 -14.87 -12.53
N PHE A 186 6.64 -15.14 -12.56
CA PHE A 186 5.67 -14.63 -11.59
C PHE A 186 5.93 -15.17 -10.18
N ASP A 187 6.28 -16.46 -10.08
CA ASP A 187 6.50 -17.18 -8.83
C ASP A 187 7.86 -16.90 -8.17
N LEU A 188 8.64 -15.94 -8.69
CA LEU A 188 9.89 -15.47 -8.08
C LEU A 188 9.61 -14.61 -6.83
N TRP A 189 8.91 -15.19 -5.84
CA TRP A 189 8.53 -14.48 -4.62
C TRP A 189 9.57 -14.64 -3.52
N PRO A 190 10.22 -13.56 -3.07
CA PRO A 190 10.92 -13.60 -1.81
C PRO A 190 9.90 -13.66 -0.66
N ALA A 191 10.20 -14.47 0.37
CA ALA A 191 9.44 -14.42 1.62
C ALA A 191 9.72 -13.09 2.34
N GLY A 192 8.66 -12.40 2.77
CA GLY A 192 8.79 -11.22 3.62
C GLY A 192 9.52 -11.54 4.91
N SER A 193 10.43 -10.66 5.34
CA SER A 193 11.17 -10.79 6.59
C SER A 193 10.77 -9.69 7.57
N LYS A 194 10.55 -10.05 8.83
CA LYS A 194 10.35 -9.10 9.94
C LYS A 194 11.65 -8.35 10.31
N THR A 195 12.79 -8.77 9.77
CA THR A 195 14.09 -8.22 10.14
C THR A 195 14.34 -6.91 9.40
N ARG A 196 14.43 -5.80 10.14
CA ARG A 196 14.75 -4.45 9.62
C ARG A 196 16.24 -4.26 9.28
N LYS A 197 16.91 -5.33 8.83
CA LYS A 197 18.31 -5.33 8.42
C LYS A 197 18.38 -5.80 6.96
N ILE A 198 19.30 -5.26 6.18
CA ILE A 198 19.60 -5.78 4.84
C ILE A 198 20.03 -7.24 5.03
N PRO A 199 19.29 -8.22 4.51
CA PRO A 199 19.65 -9.62 4.69
C PRO A 199 20.97 -9.90 3.96
N TYR A 200 21.90 -10.52 4.67
CA TYR A 200 23.18 -10.94 4.12
C TYR A 200 23.00 -12.15 3.19
N LEU A 201 23.95 -12.35 2.29
CA LEU A 201 23.99 -13.46 1.34
C LEU A 201 23.80 -14.80 2.08
N THR A 202 22.77 -15.56 1.69
CA THR A 202 22.57 -16.93 2.16
C THR A 202 22.72 -17.91 0.99
N LYS A 203 22.69 -19.23 1.28
CA LYS A 203 22.66 -20.27 0.23
C LYS A 203 21.37 -20.25 -0.61
N ASN A 204 20.38 -19.44 -0.25
CA ASN A 204 19.13 -19.31 -1.01
C ASN A 204 19.34 -18.40 -2.23
N PRO A 205 19.09 -18.86 -3.47
CA PRO A 205 19.25 -18.07 -4.69
C PRO A 205 18.38 -16.81 -4.71
N PHE A 206 17.25 -16.77 -4.00
CA PHE A 206 16.41 -15.59 -3.86
C PHE A 206 17.06 -14.46 -3.04
N THR A 207 18.17 -14.73 -2.34
CA THR A 207 18.95 -13.71 -1.61
C THR A 207 20.10 -13.13 -2.44
N TRP A 208 20.34 -13.63 -3.66
CA TRP A 208 21.44 -13.15 -4.50
C TRP A 208 21.13 -11.81 -5.16
N LEU A 209 19.85 -11.49 -5.34
CA LEU A 209 19.42 -10.20 -5.88
C LEU A 209 19.84 -9.01 -4.99
N PHE A 210 20.08 -9.24 -3.68
CA PHE A 210 20.61 -8.23 -2.75
C PHE A 210 22.03 -7.75 -3.13
N LEU A 211 22.75 -8.46 -4.01
CA LEU A 211 24.05 -8.03 -4.52
C LEU A 211 23.95 -7.08 -5.72
N LEU A 212 22.82 -7.08 -6.43
CA LEU A 212 22.66 -6.35 -7.69
C LEU A 212 21.84 -5.07 -7.53
N VAL A 213 20.91 -5.05 -6.57
CA VAL A 213 19.96 -3.95 -6.40
C VAL A 213 19.79 -3.58 -4.94
N SER A 214 19.65 -2.27 -4.68
CA SER A 214 19.46 -1.73 -3.32
C SER A 214 18.13 -2.16 -2.69
N CYS A 215 17.09 -2.35 -3.51
CA CYS A 215 15.72 -2.66 -3.07
C CYS A 215 15.17 -3.90 -3.80
N PRO A 216 15.66 -5.12 -3.50
CA PRO A 216 15.28 -6.32 -4.23
C PRO A 216 13.79 -6.66 -4.14
N ASN A 217 13.10 -6.27 -3.06
CA ASN A 217 11.65 -6.46 -2.95
C ASN A 217 10.88 -5.76 -4.10
N TYR A 218 11.29 -4.54 -4.47
CA TYR A 218 10.68 -3.82 -5.59
C TYR A 218 11.01 -4.49 -6.92
N THR A 219 12.24 -4.99 -7.09
CA THR A 219 12.62 -5.73 -8.30
C THR A 219 11.80 -7.01 -8.47
N TYR A 220 11.57 -7.76 -7.40
CA TYR A 220 10.71 -8.94 -7.43
C TYR A 220 9.24 -8.59 -7.73
N GLN A 221 8.74 -7.49 -7.16
CA GLN A 221 7.39 -7.01 -7.45
C GLN A 221 7.24 -6.66 -8.93
N VAL A 222 8.18 -5.90 -9.49
CA VAL A 222 8.20 -5.53 -10.92
C VAL A 222 8.32 -6.77 -11.80
N GLY A 223 9.21 -7.70 -11.44
CA GLY A 223 9.36 -8.99 -12.14
C GLY A 223 8.06 -9.79 -12.17
N SER A 224 7.33 -9.84 -11.06
CA SER A 224 6.03 -10.52 -10.97
C SER A 224 5.04 -9.91 -11.97
N TRP A 225 4.95 -8.58 -12.03
CA TRP A 225 4.05 -7.89 -12.96
C TRP A 225 4.45 -8.01 -14.43
N ILE A 226 5.76 -8.08 -14.72
CA ILE A 226 6.27 -8.41 -16.05
C ILE A 226 5.87 -9.84 -16.44
N GLY A 227 6.05 -10.81 -15.56
CA GLY A 227 5.57 -12.19 -15.76
C GLY A 227 4.07 -12.22 -16.04
N PHE A 228 3.27 -11.50 -15.25
CA PHE A 228 1.83 -11.39 -15.45
C PHE A 228 1.46 -10.75 -16.81
N ALA A 229 2.20 -9.73 -17.24
CA ALA A 229 2.01 -9.08 -18.55
C ALA A 229 2.33 -10.05 -19.70
N ILE A 230 3.42 -10.82 -19.59
CA ILE A 230 3.79 -11.84 -20.58
C ILE A 230 2.74 -12.95 -20.61
N MET A 231 2.27 -13.43 -19.46
CA MET A 231 1.27 -14.49 -19.38
C MET A 231 -0.05 -14.09 -20.07
N THR A 232 -0.48 -12.85 -19.85
CA THR A 232 -1.81 -12.39 -20.30
C THR A 232 -1.80 -11.67 -21.65
N GLN A 233 -0.63 -11.21 -22.11
CA GLN A 233 -0.46 -10.31 -23.27
C GLN A 233 -1.44 -9.14 -23.28
N CYS A 234 -1.67 -8.57 -22.09
CA CYS A 234 -2.65 -7.52 -21.88
C CYS A 234 -1.95 -6.16 -21.70
N LEU A 235 -2.23 -5.21 -22.61
CA LEU A 235 -1.64 -3.86 -22.58
C LEU A 235 -1.87 -3.12 -21.24
N PRO A 236 -3.09 -3.11 -20.65
CA PRO A 236 -3.32 -2.54 -19.32
C PRO A 236 -2.36 -3.05 -18.23
N VAL A 237 -1.97 -4.33 -18.27
CA VAL A 237 -1.03 -4.90 -17.31
C VAL A 237 0.37 -4.33 -17.51
N ALA A 238 0.82 -4.21 -18.76
CA ALA A 238 2.11 -3.61 -19.07
C ALA A 238 2.18 -2.14 -18.62
N LEU A 239 1.11 -1.38 -18.85
CA LEU A 239 1.00 0.01 -18.41
C LEU A 239 1.01 0.14 -16.87
N PHE A 240 0.26 -0.71 -16.18
CA PHE A 240 0.27 -0.76 -14.71
C PHE A 240 1.68 -1.07 -14.18
N SER A 241 2.37 -2.02 -14.80
CA SER A 241 3.74 -2.40 -14.44
C SER A 241 4.71 -1.23 -14.61
N LEU A 242 4.59 -0.50 -15.73
CA LEU A 242 5.43 0.65 -16.04
C LEU A 242 5.21 1.79 -15.04
N VAL A 243 3.96 2.18 -14.78
CA VAL A 243 3.66 3.27 -13.85
C VAL A 243 4.05 2.89 -12.42
N GLY A 244 3.80 1.65 -12.01
CA GLY A 244 4.25 1.13 -10.71
C GLY A 244 5.77 1.15 -10.57
N PHE A 245 6.50 0.78 -11.62
CA PHE A 245 7.96 0.88 -11.65
C PHE A 245 8.43 2.34 -11.52
N THR A 246 7.86 3.27 -12.28
CA THR A 246 8.20 4.69 -12.18
C THR A 246 7.95 5.24 -10.78
N GLN A 247 6.82 4.88 -10.15
CA GLN A 247 6.52 5.30 -8.78
C GLN A 247 7.53 4.76 -7.75
N MET A 248 8.07 3.56 -7.95
CA MET A 248 9.09 2.98 -7.06
C MET A 248 10.49 3.57 -7.28
N THR A 249 10.73 4.21 -8.43
CA THR A 249 12.03 4.82 -8.77
C THR A 249 12.20 6.25 -8.27
N ILE A 250 11.10 6.95 -7.96
CA ILE A 250 11.06 8.33 -7.47
C ILE A 250 11.09 8.33 -5.94
#